data_AF-A0A356EK25-F1
#
_entry.id   AF-A0A356EK25-F1
#
_cell.length_a   1.000
_cell.length_b   1.000
_cell.length_c   1.000
_cell.angle_alpha   90.00
_cell.angle_beta   90.00
_cell.angle_gamma   90.00
#
_symmetry.space_group_name_H-M   'P 1'
#
loop_
_entity.id
_entity.type
_entity.pdbx_description
1 polymer ?
#
loop_
_entity_poly.entity_id
_entity_poly.type
_entity_poly.pdbx_seq_one_letter_code
_entity_poly.pdbx_strand_id
1 'polypeptide(L)'
;MAKNVSRPLFERLGEELRALRGELAESVALRWQLAVLEIKNDLRLGRQFAIAAAVAVVMGLTALPLLLAALAHALDGRLGLSAGGWLLLFGAVLAVAAPTVVWLAWRRFGRRLVGLRQTLDELH
;
A
#
# COMPACT_ATOMS: atom_id res chain seq x y z
N MET A 1 17.94 63.54 -35.79
CA MET A 1 17.10 62.34 -35.96
C MET A 1 17.19 61.50 -34.70
N ALA A 2 16.04 61.25 -34.09
CA ALA A 2 15.89 60.87 -32.68
C ALA A 2 16.44 59.47 -32.38
N LYS A 3 17.25 59.43 -31.32
CA LYS A 3 17.82 58.27 -30.66
C LYS A 3 16.77 57.76 -29.66
N ASN A 4 15.98 56.73 -29.99
CA ASN A 4 15.06 56.07 -29.05
C ASN A 4 14.52 54.75 -29.64
N VAL A 5 15.26 53.64 -29.53
CA VAL A 5 14.74 52.31 -29.96
C VAL A 5 14.90 51.22 -28.88
N SER A 6 15.50 51.50 -27.72
CA SER A 6 15.85 50.44 -26.76
C SER A 6 14.86 50.21 -25.60
N ARG A 7 13.64 50.76 -25.66
CA ARG A 7 12.67 50.73 -24.54
C ARG A 7 11.31 49.99 -24.70
N PRO A 8 11.10 48.97 -25.58
CA PRO A 8 9.82 48.23 -25.49
C PRO A 8 9.89 46.70 -25.36
N LEU A 9 11.07 46.06 -25.47
CA LEU A 9 11.15 44.59 -25.47
C LEU A 9 11.32 43.99 -24.06
N PHE A 10 12.11 44.64 -23.20
CA PHE A 10 12.34 44.17 -21.83
C PHE A 10 11.11 44.32 -20.92
N GLU A 11 10.29 45.36 -21.12
CA GLU A 11 9.04 45.53 -20.36
C GLU A 11 8.00 44.47 -20.74
N ARG A 12 7.84 44.17 -22.04
CA ARG A 12 6.96 43.08 -22.52
C ARG A 12 7.38 41.71 -22.01
N LEU A 13 8.68 41.40 -22.06
CA LEU A 13 9.22 40.17 -21.50
C LEU A 13 8.96 40.06 -19.99
N GLY A 14 9.06 41.17 -19.25
CA GLY A 14 8.78 41.20 -17.81
C GLY A 14 7.30 40.96 -17.47
N GLU A 15 6.38 41.47 -18.29
CA GLU A 15 4.93 41.25 -18.15
C GLU A 15 4.55 39.80 -18.48
N GLU A 16 5.05 39.23 -19.58
CA GLU A 16 4.84 37.82 -19.93
C GLU A 16 5.40 36.87 -18.87
N LEU A 17 6.57 37.17 -18.29
CA LEU A 17 7.15 36.35 -17.23
C LEU A 17 6.31 36.36 -15.95
N ARG A 18 5.68 37.49 -15.62
CA ARG A 18 4.76 37.60 -14.47
C ARG A 18 3.46 36.85 -14.72
N ALA A 19 2.92 36.92 -15.93
CA ALA A 19 1.74 36.15 -16.33
C ALA A 19 2.02 34.64 -16.25
N LEU A 20 3.12 34.17 -16.85
CA LEU A 20 3.54 32.76 -16.78
C LEU A 20 3.78 32.30 -15.34
N ARG A 21 4.37 33.15 -14.50
CA ARG A 21 4.60 32.82 -13.08
C ARG A 21 3.28 32.73 -12.31
N GLY A 22 2.30 33.57 -12.64
CA GLY A 22 0.94 33.49 -12.10
C GLY A 22 0.26 32.17 -12.47
N GLU A 23 0.31 31.81 -13.75
CA GLU A 23 -0.26 30.55 -14.27
C GLU A 23 0.45 29.32 -13.68
N LEU A 24 1.78 29.36 -13.56
CA LEU A 24 2.57 28.31 -12.92
C LEU A 24 2.22 28.19 -11.43
N ALA A 25 2.08 29.31 -10.72
CA ALA A 25 1.69 29.30 -9.32
C ALA A 25 0.29 28.71 -9.11
N GLU A 26 -0.67 29.05 -9.98
CA GLU A 26 -2.01 28.46 -9.98
C GLU A 26 -1.98 26.96 -10.28
N SER A 27 -1.22 26.54 -11.30
CA SER A 27 -1.10 25.12 -11.67
C SER A 27 -0.46 24.29 -10.54
N VAL A 28 0.54 24.85 -9.85
CA VAL A 28 1.19 24.21 -8.69
C VAL A 28 0.25 24.17 -7.50
N ALA A 29 -0.50 25.25 -7.24
CA ALA A 29 -1.49 25.28 -6.16
C ALA A 29 -2.59 24.23 -6.36
N LEU A 30 -3.09 24.08 -7.60
CA LEU A 30 -4.08 23.05 -7.95
C LEU A 30 -3.51 21.64 -7.79
N ARG A 31 -2.28 21.39 -8.28
CA ARG A 31 -1.62 20.09 -8.10
C ARG A 31 -1.34 19.77 -6.63
N TRP A 32 -1.01 20.77 -5.82
CA TRP A 32 -0.83 20.63 -4.38
C TRP A 32 -2.14 20.28 -3.68
N GLN A 33 -3.24 20.96 -4.03
CA GLN A 33 -4.56 20.66 -3.48
C GLN A 33 -5.01 19.24 -3.82
N LEU A 34 -4.78 18.80 -5.07
CA LEU A 34 -5.04 17.42 -5.50
C LEU A 34 -4.21 16.42 -4.70
N ALA A 35 -2.90 16.65 -4.56
CA ALA A 35 -2.01 15.76 -3.80
C ALA A 35 -2.44 15.63 -2.34
N VAL A 36 -2.83 16.73 -1.69
CA VAL A 36 -3.34 16.70 -0.31
C VAL A 36 -4.65 15.92 -0.20
N LEU A 37 -5.53 16.05 -1.19
CA LEU A 37 -6.81 15.34 -1.20
C LEU A 37 -6.60 13.82 -1.42
N GLU A 38 -5.69 13.46 -2.32
CA GLU A 38 -5.32 12.09 -2.63
C GLU A 38 -4.70 11.41 -1.40
N ILE A 39 -3.77 12.07 -0.71
CA ILE A 39 -3.19 11.57 0.55
C ILE A 39 -4.27 11.32 1.62
N LYS A 40 -5.23 12.24 1.78
CA LYS A 40 -6.33 12.06 2.75
C LYS A 40 -7.24 10.90 2.37
N ASN A 41 -7.51 10.72 1.08
CA ASN A 41 -8.32 9.62 0.59
C ASN A 41 -7.60 8.28 0.76
N ASP A 42 -6.31 8.21 0.45
CA ASP A 42 -5.47 7.04 0.62
C ASP A 42 -5.38 6.61 2.08
N LEU A 43 -5.26 7.56 3.01
CA LEU A 43 -5.32 7.28 4.45
C LEU A 43 -6.67 6.68 4.86
N ARG A 44 -7.77 7.21 4.32
CA ARG A 44 -9.12 6.71 4.61
C ARG A 44 -9.34 5.31 4.04
N LEU A 45 -8.93 5.06 2.80
CA LEU A 45 -8.97 3.75 2.15
C LEU A 45 -8.07 2.75 2.88
N GLY A 46 -6.86 3.17 3.27
CA GLY A 46 -5.95 2.38 4.08
C GLY A 46 -6.58 1.95 5.40
N ARG A 47 -7.30 2.85 6.09
CA ARG A 47 -8.03 2.53 7.32
C ARG A 47 -9.16 1.52 7.09
N GLN A 48 -9.98 1.74 6.06
CA GLN A 48 -11.08 0.81 5.74
C GLN A 48 -10.56 -0.57 5.35
N PHE A 49 -9.51 -0.63 4.54
CA PHE A 49 -8.83 -1.86 4.18
C PHE A 49 -8.26 -2.56 5.41
N ALA A 50 -7.61 -1.84 6.33
CA ALA A 50 -7.07 -2.41 7.55
C ALA A 50 -8.17 -3.01 8.44
N ILE A 51 -9.31 -2.32 8.60
CA ILE A 51 -10.46 -2.83 9.35
C ILE A 51 -11.03 -4.09 8.68
N ALA A 52 -11.27 -4.04 7.36
CA ALA A 52 -11.79 -5.19 6.61
C ALA A 52 -10.84 -6.39 6.67
N ALA A 53 -9.53 -6.16 6.55
CA ALA A 53 -8.51 -7.17 6.69
C ALA A 53 -8.49 -7.77 8.10
N ALA A 54 -8.60 -6.95 9.15
CA ALA A 54 -8.69 -7.43 10.52
C ALA A 54 -9.92 -8.32 10.74
N VAL A 55 -11.09 -7.89 10.26
CA VAL A 55 -12.33 -8.70 10.32
C VAL A 55 -12.16 -10.02 9.57
N ALA A 56 -11.61 -9.99 8.36
CA ALA A 56 -11.37 -11.19 7.56
C ALA A 56 -10.39 -12.16 8.26
N VAL A 57 -9.35 -11.64 8.91
CA VAL A 57 -8.42 -12.46 9.71
C VAL A 57 -9.14 -13.10 10.90
N VAL A 58 -9.95 -12.35 11.63
CA VAL A 58 -10.72 -12.88 12.78
C VAL A 58 -11.69 -13.96 12.30
N MET A 59 -12.47 -13.70 11.25
CA MET A 59 -13.39 -14.69 10.68
C MET A 59 -12.66 -15.93 10.16
N GLY A 60 -11.51 -15.75 9.51
CA GLY A 60 -10.69 -16.86 9.04
C GLY A 60 -10.19 -17.71 10.21
N LEU A 61 -9.65 -17.09 11.25
CA LEU A 61 -9.14 -17.79 12.43
C LEU A 61 -10.23 -18.53 13.22
N THR A 62 -11.48 -18.04 13.23
CA THR A 62 -12.59 -18.71 13.92
C THR A 62 -13.24 -19.81 13.07
N ALA A 63 -13.31 -19.64 11.75
CA ALA A 63 -13.90 -20.63 10.85
C ALA A 63 -12.96 -21.80 10.56
N LEU A 64 -11.64 -21.56 10.52
CA LEU A 64 -10.65 -22.55 10.12
C LEU A 64 -10.64 -23.81 11.02
N PRO A 65 -10.69 -23.73 12.37
CA PRO A 65 -10.74 -24.91 13.22
C PRO A 65 -12.00 -25.76 12.99
N LEU A 66 -13.15 -25.11 12.78
CA LEU A 66 -14.41 -25.80 12.49
C LEU A 66 -14.34 -26.53 11.15
N LEU A 67 -13.77 -25.89 10.13
CA LEU A 67 -13.56 -26.51 8.82
C LEU A 67 -12.63 -27.73 8.92
N LEU A 68 -11.51 -27.60 9.63
CA LEU A 68 -10.55 -28.70 9.81
C LEU A 68 -11.16 -29.85 10.61
N ALA A 69 -11.97 -29.57 11.63
CA ALA A 69 -12.68 -30.59 12.38
C ALA A 69 -13.73 -31.31 11.52
N ALA A 70 -14.52 -30.58 10.75
CA ALA A 70 -15.49 -31.16 9.82
C ALA A 70 -14.79 -32.04 8.75
N LEU A 71 -13.65 -31.58 8.23
CA LEU A 71 -12.88 -32.32 7.24
C LEU A 71 -12.23 -33.58 7.85
N ALA A 72 -11.69 -33.47 9.08
CA ALA A 72 -11.14 -34.61 9.80
C ALA A 72 -12.20 -35.68 10.07
N HIS A 73 -13.43 -35.27 10.36
CA HIS A 73 -14.53 -36.19 10.55
C HIS A 73 -15.01 -36.81 9.24
N ALA A 74 -15.04 -36.05 8.15
CA ALA A 74 -15.37 -36.56 6.82
C ALA A 74 -14.32 -37.54 6.26
N LEU A 75 -13.08 -37.46 6.75
CA LEU A 75 -11.97 -38.34 6.39
C LEU A 75 -11.75 -39.45 7.43
N ASP A 76 -12.58 -39.54 8.45
CA ASP A 76 -12.43 -40.52 9.52
C ASP A 76 -12.48 -41.95 8.96
N GLY A 77 -11.52 -42.78 9.36
CA GLY A 77 -11.34 -44.14 8.84
C GLY A 77 -10.70 -44.23 7.45
N ARG A 78 -10.51 -43.12 6.72
CA ARG A 78 -9.70 -43.14 5.49
C ARG A 78 -8.23 -43.25 5.83
N LEU A 79 -7.51 -44.06 5.05
CA LEU A 79 -6.08 -44.39 5.27
C LEU A 79 -5.79 -45.06 6.63
N GLY A 80 -6.80 -45.59 7.34
CA GLY A 80 -6.63 -46.18 8.67
C GLY A 80 -6.36 -45.16 9.78
N LEU A 81 -6.53 -43.86 9.50
CA LEU A 81 -6.35 -42.78 10.47
C LEU A 81 -7.69 -42.42 11.11
N SER A 82 -7.66 -42.20 12.42
CA SER A 82 -8.80 -41.63 13.15
C SER A 82 -8.92 -40.13 12.89
N ALA A 83 -10.08 -39.55 13.19
CA ALA A 83 -10.30 -38.10 13.15
C ALA A 83 -9.21 -37.31 13.93
N GLY A 84 -8.72 -37.86 15.05
CA GLY A 84 -7.61 -37.27 15.80
C GLY A 84 -6.29 -37.26 15.03
N GLY A 85 -6.00 -38.30 14.25
CA GLY A 85 -4.83 -38.37 13.37
C GLY A 85 -4.88 -37.33 12.25
N TRP A 86 -6.05 -37.12 11.65
CA TRP A 86 -6.27 -36.07 10.66
C TRP A 86 -6.11 -34.66 11.24
N LEU A 87 -6.64 -34.42 12.45
CA LEU A 87 -6.44 -33.14 13.14
C LEU A 87 -4.98 -32.85 13.44
N LEU A 88 -4.21 -33.86 13.87
CA LEU A 88 -2.76 -33.72 14.08
C LEU A 88 -2.03 -33.39 12.78
N LEU A 89 -2.37 -34.05 11.67
CA LEU A 89 -1.78 -33.76 10.37
C LEU A 89 -2.07 -32.32 9.93
N PHE A 90 -3.33 -31.89 9.99
CA PHE A 90 -3.71 -30.53 9.66
C PHE A 90 -3.03 -29.50 10.56
N GLY A 91 -2.97 -29.77 11.87
CA GLY A 91 -2.26 -28.93 12.83
C GLY A 91 -0.77 -28.80 12.51
N ALA A 92 -0.10 -29.90 12.18
CA ALA A 92 1.31 -29.91 11.79
C ALA A 92 1.55 -29.09 10.51
N VAL A 93 0.71 -29.26 9.49
CA VAL A 93 0.78 -28.47 8.26
C VAL A 93 0.58 -26.98 8.55
N LEU A 94 -0.42 -26.62 9.38
CA LEU A 94 -0.67 -25.23 9.76
C LEU A 94 0.52 -24.61 10.52
N ALA A 95 1.10 -25.38 11.45
CA ALA A 95 2.22 -24.95 12.28
C ALA A 95 3.48 -24.64 11.46
N VAL A 96 3.67 -25.28 10.31
CA VAL A 96 4.77 -24.97 9.38
C VAL A 96 4.37 -23.87 8.40
N ALA A 97 3.15 -23.91 7.87
CA ALA A 97 2.70 -22.95 6.85
C ALA A 97 2.65 -21.51 7.40
N ALA A 98 2.09 -21.31 8.60
CA ALA A 98 1.95 -20.00 9.21
C ALA A 98 3.28 -19.23 9.36
N PRO A 99 4.33 -19.76 10.03
CA PRO A 99 5.61 -19.07 10.14
C PRO A 99 6.30 -18.92 8.78
N THR A 100 6.12 -19.86 7.84
CA THR A 100 6.69 -19.75 6.50
C THR A 100 6.13 -18.55 5.75
N VAL A 101 4.82 -18.33 5.80
CA VAL A 101 4.16 -17.16 5.18
C VAL A 101 4.61 -15.87 5.85
N VAL A 102 4.67 -15.83 7.19
CA VAL A 102 5.15 -14.66 7.93
C VAL A 102 6.59 -14.32 7.56
N TRP A 103 7.47 -15.32 7.47
CA TRP A 103 8.87 -15.14 7.09
C TRP A 103 9.01 -14.62 5.65
N LEU A 104 8.25 -15.18 4.70
CA LEU A 104 8.23 -14.71 3.32
C LEU A 104 7.71 -13.28 3.19
N ALA A 105 6.63 -12.96 3.92
CA ALA A 105 6.06 -11.62 3.98
C ALA A 105 7.08 -10.62 4.55
N TRP A 106 7.74 -10.97 5.66
CA TRP A 106 8.81 -10.17 6.26
C TRP A 106 9.97 -9.94 5.30
N ARG A 107 10.44 -11.00 4.61
CA ARG A 107 11.53 -10.89 3.63
C ARG A 107 11.15 -10.02 2.42
N ARG A 108 9.88 -10.03 2.02
CA ARG A 108 9.39 -9.14 0.95
C ARG A 108 9.27 -7.70 1.43
N PHE A 109 8.79 -7.50 2.65
CA PHE A 109 8.67 -6.19 3.28
C PHE A 109 10.04 -5.53 3.48
N GLY A 110 11.02 -6.27 4.00
CA GLY A 110 12.40 -5.80 4.16
C GLY A 110 13.02 -5.36 2.83
N ARG A 111 12.78 -6.09 1.74
CA ARG A 111 13.24 -5.68 0.39
C ARG A 111 12.61 -4.38 -0.11
N ARG A 112 11.34 -4.12 0.22
CA ARG A 112 10.63 -2.88 -0.17
C ARG A 112 11.01 -1.68 0.70
N LEU A 113 11.29 -1.92 1.98
CA LEU A 113 11.78 -0.89 2.90
C LEU A 113 13.14 -0.32 2.50
N VAL A 114 14.04 -1.15 1.93
CA VAL A 114 15.32 -0.64 1.39
C VAL A 114 15.09 0.38 0.28
N GLY A 115 14.12 0.15 -0.59
CA GLY A 115 13.72 1.11 -1.64
C GLY A 115 13.21 2.43 -1.06
N LEU A 116 12.35 2.39 -0.03
CA LEU A 116 11.87 3.57 0.69
C LEU A 116 13.00 4.32 1.40
N ARG A 117 13.99 3.60 1.92
CA ARG A 117 15.17 4.18 2.58
C ARG A 117 16.06 4.93 1.58
N GLN A 118 16.26 4.36 0.38
CA GLN A 118 16.91 5.05 -0.72
C GLN A 118 16.14 6.30 -1.17
N THR A 119 14.80 6.25 -1.23
CA THR A 119 14.02 7.44 -1.61
C THR A 119 14.07 8.55 -0.56
N LEU A 120 14.21 8.20 0.72
CA LEU A 120 14.42 9.17 1.80
C LEU A 120 15.85 9.74 1.80
N ASP A 121 16.86 8.93 1.49
CA ASP A 121 18.25 9.37 1.35
C ASP A 121 18.43 10.28 0.11
N GLU A 122 17.64 10.10 -0.95
CA GLU A 122 17.63 11.00 -2.13
C GLU A 122 16.91 12.33 -1.90
N LEU A 123 16.12 12.46 -0.83
CA LEU A 123 15.34 13.67 -0.53
C LEU A 123 16.07 14.65 0.40
N HIS A 124 17.20 14.24 1.01
CA HIS A 124 18.09 15.07 1.82
C HIS A 124 19.32 15.50 1.02
#